data_AF-A0A1H3ECK5-F1
#
_entry.id   AF-A0A1H3ECK5-F1
#
_cell.length_a   1.000
_cell.length_b   1.000
_cell.length_c   1.000
_cell.angle_alpha   90.00
_cell.angle_beta   90.00
_cell.angle_gamma   90.00
#
_symmetry.space_group_name_H-M   'P 1'
#
loop_
_entity.id
_entity.type
_entity.pdbx_description
1 polymer ?
#
loop_
_entity_poly.entity_id
_entity_poly.type
_entity_poly.pdbx_seq_one_letter_code
_entity_poly.pdbx_strand_id
1 'polypeptide(L)'
;MSTPDSDRHSPTRAGATLPRSEALTLLANDTGVQLLRAAGRPGTACELRDRSGVPLSTVYRETSKLVEAGLLEETVRIDAENGRHTSVYERAVDSLSVSITDDGVEVRVGSARP
;
A
#
# COMPACT_ATOMS: atom_id res chain seq x y z
N MET A 1 48.04 -4.13 0.06
CA MET A 1 47.05 -5.18 0.37
C MET A 1 46.25 -4.72 1.58
N SER A 2 45.25 -3.86 1.35
CA SER A 2 44.22 -3.45 2.30
C SER A 2 42.99 -3.15 1.46
N THR A 3 41.89 -3.83 1.77
CA THR A 3 40.60 -3.74 1.10
C THR A 3 39.98 -2.34 1.24
N PRO A 4 39.43 -1.77 0.17
CA PRO A 4 38.21 -1.00 0.25
C PRO A 4 37.09 -1.85 -0.35
N ASP A 5 36.22 -2.39 0.51
CA ASP A 5 34.89 -2.86 0.10
C ASP A 5 33.92 -1.85 0.72
N SER A 6 33.93 -0.63 0.21
CA SER A 6 32.99 -0.19 -0.84
C SER A 6 31.56 -0.41 -0.37
N ASP A 7 30.97 0.70 0.09
CA ASP A 7 29.56 0.89 0.35
C ASP A 7 28.69 0.05 -0.59
N ARG A 8 28.13 -1.04 -0.06
CA ARG A 8 27.05 -1.77 -0.73
C ARG A 8 25.75 -1.01 -0.51
N HIS A 9 25.68 0.19 -1.06
CA HIS A 9 24.42 0.86 -1.31
C HIS A 9 23.82 0.19 -2.55
N SER A 10 23.17 -0.96 -2.36
CA SER A 10 22.36 -1.56 -3.41
C SER A 10 21.30 -0.52 -3.83
N PRO A 11 21.15 -0.22 -5.13
CA PRO A 11 20.15 0.74 -5.57
C PRO A 11 18.78 0.13 -5.28
N THR A 12 18.11 0.66 -4.25
CA THR A 12 16.69 0.39 -4.01
C THR A 12 15.94 0.81 -5.27
N ARG A 13 15.40 -0.19 -6.00
CA ARG A 13 14.52 0.04 -7.16
C ARG A 13 13.44 1.02 -6.72
N ALA A 14 13.23 2.04 -7.55
CA ALA A 14 12.34 3.18 -7.38
C ALA A 14 11.13 2.89 -6.47
N GLY A 15 11.31 3.13 -5.17
CA GLY A 15 10.19 3.24 -4.25
C GLY A 15 9.40 4.48 -4.66
N ALA A 16 8.09 4.33 -4.86
CA ALA A 16 7.23 5.47 -5.12
C ALA A 16 7.45 6.52 -4.01
N THR A 17 7.90 7.72 -4.39
CA THR A 17 8.03 8.83 -3.44
C THR A 17 6.63 9.35 -3.16
N LEU A 18 6.00 8.80 -2.13
CA LEU A 18 4.73 9.31 -1.63
C LEU A 18 4.95 10.67 -0.98
N PRO A 19 4.03 11.63 -1.13
CA PRO A 19 3.99 12.78 -0.24
C PRO A 19 3.88 12.25 1.19
N ARG A 20 4.98 12.41 1.93
CA ARG A 20 5.17 11.87 3.29
C ARG A 20 3.99 12.14 4.23
N SER A 21 3.30 13.27 4.07
CA SER A 21 2.13 13.64 4.86
C SER A 21 0.91 12.75 4.58
N GLU A 22 0.70 12.30 3.35
CA GLU A 22 -0.51 11.60 2.93
C GLU A 22 -0.50 10.14 3.36
N ALA A 23 0.62 9.43 3.15
CA ALA A 23 0.80 8.07 3.65
C ALA A 23 0.72 8.02 5.18
N LEU A 24 1.36 8.97 5.89
CA LEU A 24 1.29 9.05 7.35
C LEU A 24 -0.11 9.38 7.85
N THR A 25 -0.86 10.25 7.15
CA THR A 25 -2.25 10.57 7.53
C THR A 25 -3.17 9.38 7.34
N LEU A 26 -2.99 8.63 6.25
CA LEU A 26 -3.77 7.42 5.97
C LEU A 26 -3.52 6.32 7.00
N LEU A 27 -2.26 6.16 7.42
CA LEU A 27 -1.87 5.15 8.39
C LEU A 27 -2.07 5.56 9.84
N ALA A 28 -2.16 6.86 10.11
CA ALA A 28 -2.57 7.38 11.41
C ALA A 28 -4.05 7.09 11.71
N ASN A 29 -4.84 6.67 10.71
CA ASN A 29 -6.21 6.22 10.89
C ASN A 29 -6.30 4.69 10.92
N ASP A 30 -7.00 4.15 11.92
CA ASP A 30 -7.25 2.71 12.08
C ASP A 30 -7.90 2.09 10.84
N THR A 31 -8.73 2.84 10.11
CA THR A 31 -9.40 2.34 8.90
C THR A 31 -8.41 1.98 7.80
N GLY A 32 -7.38 2.79 7.57
CA GLY A 32 -6.39 2.53 6.53
C GLY A 32 -5.61 1.24 6.82
N VAL A 33 -5.23 1.05 8.08
CA VAL A 33 -4.56 -0.18 8.56
C VAL A 33 -5.47 -1.40 8.42
N GLN A 34 -6.75 -1.28 8.79
CA GLN A 34 -7.73 -2.37 8.65
C GLN A 34 -7.90 -2.80 7.18
N LEU A 35 -7.97 -1.83 6.25
CA LEU A 35 -8.09 -2.11 4.83
C LEU A 35 -6.82 -2.69 4.23
N LEU A 36 -5.64 -2.21 4.61
CA LEU A 36 -4.36 -2.80 4.18
C LEU A 36 -4.21 -4.25 4.65
N ARG A 37 -4.64 -4.55 5.89
CA ARG A 37 -4.68 -5.93 6.39
C ARG A 37 -5.67 -6.79 5.61
N ALA A 38 -6.88 -6.27 5.37
CA ALA A 38 -7.88 -6.99 4.60
C ALA A 38 -7.40 -7.26 3.17
N ALA A 39 -6.74 -6.30 2.52
CA ALA A 39 -6.19 -6.39 1.17
C ALA A 39 -4.91 -7.22 1.06
N GLY A 40 -4.42 -7.82 2.15
CA GLY A 40 -3.36 -8.83 2.10
C GLY A 40 -3.73 -10.09 1.29
N ARG A 41 -5.01 -10.23 0.92
CA ARG A 41 -5.46 -11.09 -0.19
C ARG A 41 -6.28 -10.24 -1.16
N PRO A 42 -6.17 -10.43 -2.48
CA PRO A 42 -6.98 -9.71 -3.46
C PRO A 42 -8.47 -9.80 -3.13
N GLY A 43 -9.19 -8.68 -3.21
CA GLY A 43 -10.65 -8.74 -3.22
C GLY A 43 -11.34 -7.42 -3.54
N THR A 44 -12.62 -7.52 -3.82
CA THR A 44 -13.50 -6.40 -4.16
C THR A 44 -13.74 -5.49 -2.96
N ALA A 45 -14.28 -4.28 -3.19
CA ALA A 45 -14.68 -3.39 -2.09
C ALA A 45 -15.67 -4.06 -1.11
N CYS A 46 -16.58 -4.90 -1.62
CA CYS A 46 -17.50 -5.67 -0.78
C CYS A 46 -16.76 -6.71 0.07
N GLU A 47 -15.83 -7.45 -0.50
CA GLU A 47 -15.04 -8.44 0.24
C GLU A 47 -14.09 -7.78 1.25
N LEU A 48 -13.59 -6.57 0.95
CA LEU A 48 -12.81 -5.79 1.90
C LEU A 48 -13.66 -5.29 3.06
N ARG A 49 -14.87 -4.80 2.81
CA ARG A 49 -15.86 -4.47 3.85
C ARG A 49 -16.09 -5.68 4.75
N ASP A 50 -16.37 -6.83 4.17
CA ASP A 50 -16.71 -8.04 4.93
C ASP A 50 -15.53 -8.52 5.80
N ARG A 51 -14.30 -8.37 5.31
CA ARG A 51 -13.08 -8.74 6.05
C ARG A 51 -12.66 -7.72 7.11
N SER A 52 -12.86 -6.43 6.86
CA SER A 52 -12.38 -5.34 7.72
C SER A 52 -13.43 -4.84 8.72
N GLY A 53 -14.72 -5.05 8.46
CA GLY A 53 -15.83 -4.45 9.20
C GLY A 53 -16.04 -2.96 8.89
N VAL A 54 -15.27 -2.39 7.95
CA VAL A 54 -15.37 -0.98 7.57
C VAL A 54 -16.59 -0.75 6.67
N PRO A 55 -17.42 0.28 6.92
CA PRO A 55 -18.59 0.57 6.06
C PRO A 55 -18.21 0.76 4.59
N LEU A 56 -19.01 0.24 3.66
CA LEU A 56 -18.68 0.20 2.23
C LEU A 56 -18.34 1.58 1.64
N SER A 57 -19.06 2.63 2.03
CA SER A 57 -18.79 4.01 1.60
C SER A 57 -17.40 4.50 2.02
N THR A 58 -16.93 4.05 3.19
CA THR A 58 -15.60 4.33 3.69
C THR A 58 -14.56 3.46 3.01
N VAL A 59 -14.88 2.20 2.70
CA VAL A 59 -14.00 1.33 1.90
C VAL A 59 -13.64 2.03 0.59
N TYR A 60 -14.63 2.45 -0.22
CA TYR A 60 -14.35 3.12 -1.50
C TYR A 60 -13.46 4.35 -1.35
N ARG A 61 -13.77 5.22 -0.39
CA ARG A 61 -12.99 6.44 -0.16
C ARG A 61 -11.55 6.13 0.24
N GLU A 62 -11.36 5.19 1.15
CA GLU A 62 -10.02 4.88 1.66
C GLU A 62 -9.22 4.02 0.67
N THR A 63 -9.85 3.09 -0.07
CA THR A 63 -9.15 2.34 -1.13
C THR A 63 -8.66 3.26 -2.23
N SER A 64 -9.44 4.27 -2.63
CA SER A 64 -8.98 5.27 -3.61
C SER A 64 -7.73 5.99 -3.12
N LYS A 65 -7.73 6.50 -1.88
CA LYS A 65 -6.54 7.17 -1.32
C LYS A 65 -5.34 6.24 -1.17
N LEU A 66 -5.57 4.99 -0.77
CA LEU A 66 -4.51 4.00 -0.64
C LEU A 66 -3.91 3.59 -2.00
N VAL A 67 -4.72 3.58 -3.06
CA VAL A 67 -4.28 3.37 -4.45
C VAL A 67 -3.50 4.57 -4.96
N GLU A 68 -4.01 5.79 -4.76
CA GLU A 68 -3.29 7.04 -5.06
C GLU A 68 -1.95 7.11 -4.31
N ALA A 69 -1.92 6.63 -3.07
CA ALA A 69 -0.72 6.50 -2.27
C ALA A 69 0.11 5.23 -2.59
N GLY A 70 -0.19 4.47 -3.64
CA GLY A 70 0.58 3.29 -4.04
C GLY A 70 0.72 2.18 -2.98
N LEU A 71 -0.11 2.20 -1.94
CA LEU A 71 -0.15 1.17 -0.90
C LEU A 71 -1.06 -0.01 -1.30
N LEU A 72 -2.02 0.25 -2.19
CA LEU A 72 -2.85 -0.74 -2.87
C LEU A 72 -2.66 -0.65 -4.39
N GLU A 73 -2.80 -1.78 -5.06
CA GLU A 73 -3.01 -1.88 -6.50
C GLU A 73 -4.49 -2.17 -6.77
N GLU A 74 -5.09 -1.48 -7.74
CA GLU A 74 -6.43 -1.78 -8.25
C GLU A 74 -6.32 -2.51 -9.59
N THR A 75 -6.97 -3.67 -9.69
CA THR A 75 -7.09 -4.44 -10.93
C THR A 75 -8.55 -4.68 -11.23
N VAL A 76 -8.93 -4.61 -12.51
CA VAL A 76 -10.29 -4.96 -12.94
C VAL A 76 -10.37 -6.45 -13.22
N ARG A 77 -11.27 -7.15 -12.53
CA ARG A 77 -11.66 -8.52 -12.92
C ARG A 77 -12.93 -8.48 -13.75
N ILE A 78 -12.93 -9.25 -14.83
CA ILE A 78 -14.11 -9.48 -15.67
C ILE A 78 -14.71 -10.80 -15.20
N ASP A 79 -15.89 -10.73 -14.59
CA ASP A 79 -16.68 -11.92 -14.31
C ASP A 79 -17.29 -12.43 -15.62
N ALA A 80 -16.82 -13.60 -16.09
CA ALA A 80 -17.22 -14.17 -17.36
C ALA A 80 -18.70 -14.60 -17.39
N GLU A 81 -19.35 -14.81 -16.24
CA GLU A 81 -20.77 -15.17 -16.18
C GLU A 81 -21.70 -13.96 -16.22
N ASN A 82 -21.26 -12.82 -15.67
CA ASN A 82 -22.14 -11.66 -15.43
C ASN A 82 -21.72 -10.38 -16.18
N GLY A 83 -20.57 -10.39 -16.86
CA GLY A 83 -20.02 -9.24 -17.59
C GLY A 83 -19.70 -8.02 -16.71
N ARG A 84 -19.69 -8.19 -15.38
CA ARG A 84 -19.53 -7.09 -14.43
C ARG A 84 -18.04 -6.85 -14.20
N HIS A 85 -17.54 -5.72 -14.68
CA HIS A 85 -16.22 -5.22 -14.30
C HIS A 85 -16.26 -4.92 -12.81
N THR A 86 -15.49 -5.68 -12.03
CA THR A 86 -15.41 -5.46 -10.58
C THR A 86 -13.98 -5.14 -10.22
N SER A 87 -13.78 -3.95 -9.65
CA SER A 87 -12.50 -3.53 -9.08
C SER A 87 -12.11 -4.47 -7.94
N VAL A 88 -10.89 -4.99 -8.04
CA VAL A 88 -10.25 -5.83 -7.05
C VAL A 88 -9.02 -5.09 -6.56
N TYR A 89 -8.89 -5.01 -5.25
CA TYR A 89 -7.80 -4.35 -4.57
C TYR A 89 -6.88 -5.38 -3.92
N GLU A 90 -5.58 -5.18 -4.09
CA GLU A 90 -4.54 -5.98 -3.48
C GLU A 90 -3.47 -5.08 -2.86
N ARG A 91 -2.89 -5.51 -1.75
CA ARG A 91 -1.81 -4.76 -1.09
C ARG A 91 -0.54 -4.82 -1.93
N ALA A 92 -0.01 -3.64 -2.26
CA ALA A 92 1.20 -3.49 -3.10
C ALA A 92 2.51 -3.49 -2.31
N VAL A 93 2.41 -3.41 -0.98
CA VAL A 93 3.54 -3.15 -0.07
C VAL A 93 3.54 -4.15 1.08
N ASP A 94 4.72 -4.56 1.54
CA ASP A 94 4.84 -5.53 2.63
C ASP A 94 5.39 -4.90 3.91
N SER A 95 6.10 -3.79 3.76
CA SER A 95 6.69 -3.05 4.88
C SER A 95 6.63 -1.56 4.64
N LEU A 96 6.50 -0.82 5.74
CA LEU A 96 6.68 0.61 5.78
C LEU A 96 7.61 0.94 6.95
N SER A 97 8.66 1.71 6.66
CA SER A 97 9.63 2.16 7.66
C SER A 97 9.56 3.67 7.77
N VAL A 98 9.35 4.15 8.99
CA VAL A 98 9.35 5.58 9.32
C VAL A 98 10.59 5.88 10.15
N SER A 99 11.49 6.72 9.64
CA SER A 99 12.70 7.15 10.33
C SER A 99 12.53 8.60 10.76
N ILE A 100 12.87 8.94 12.02
CA ILE A 100 12.92 10.31 12.51
C ILE A 100 14.40 10.69 12.66
N THR A 101 14.84 11.70 11.91
CA THR A 101 16.22 12.19 11.83
C THR A 101 16.26 13.69 12.10
N ASP A 102 17.46 14.26 12.25
CA ASP A 102 17.63 15.71 12.41
C ASP A 102 17.18 16.50 11.16
N ASP A 103 17.18 15.85 9.99
CA ASP A 103 16.69 16.40 8.71
C ASP A 103 15.16 16.26 8.55
N GLY A 104 14.47 15.59 9.47
CA GLY A 104 13.02 15.44 9.50
C GLY A 104 12.55 14.00 9.70
N VAL A 105 11.52 13.60 8.98
CA VAL A 105 10.98 12.22 8.99
C VAL A 105 11.11 11.64 7.58
N GLU A 106 11.43 10.39 7.46
CA GLU A 106 11.56 9.74 6.17
C GLU A 106 10.64 8.53 6.16
N VAL A 107 9.88 8.38 5.09
CA VAL A 107 8.96 7.25 4.91
C VAL A 107 9.49 6.42 3.76
N ARG A 108 9.88 5.19 4.05
CA ARG A 108 10.30 4.20 3.07
C ARG A 108 9.24 3.12 2.96
N VAL A 109 8.88 2.80 1.73
CA VAL A 109 7.96 1.71 1.41
C VAL A 109 8.77 0.56 0.82
N GLY A 110 8.57 -0.65 1.35
CA GLY A 110 9.18 -1.86 0.81
C GLY A 110 8.10 -2.81 0.30
N SER A 111 8.22 -3.23 -0.97
CA SER A 111 7.46 -4.35 -1.54
C SER A 111 8.39 -5.56 -1.65
N ALA A 112 7.89 -6.75 -1.33
CA ALA A 112 8.63 -8.00 -1.52
C ALA A 112 8.47 -8.57 -2.94
N ARG A 113 7.93 -7.78 -3.89
CA ARG A 113 7.73 -8.23 -5.27
C ARG A 113 9.08 -8.27 -5.99
N PRO A 114 9.50 -9.42 -6.55
CA PRO A 114 10.81 -9.59 -7.20
C PRO A 114 11.00 -8.75 -8.48
#